data_AF-A0A1Q3PBA2-F1
#
_entry.id   AF-A0A1Q3PBA2-F1
#
_cell.length_a   1.000
_cell.length_b   1.000
_cell.length_c   1.000
_cell.angle_alpha   90.00
_cell.angle_beta   90.00
_cell.angle_gamma   90.00
#
_symmetry.space_group_name_H-M   'P 1'
#
loop_
_entity.id
_entity.type
_entity.pdbx_description
1 polymer ?
#
loop_
_entity_poly.entity_id
_entity_poly.type
_entity_poly.pdbx_seq_one_letter_code
_entity_poly.pdbx_strand_id
1 'polypeptide(L)'
;MMPEADTVAGDDPLVPSNLTAQLHYRGKGNPMSVLPRTAISNCFPGLEFDFRNLWRRAFQGIVLIENNNYVIDADDAYAHLVDHRLVAIDGKPTMVATSGPVFPDGDSVPLRTEANPNGVSFMEWSNSMVNVLQKQGQQVDCYFTAEKSTHEVVADLEKLDDPALYKKVMLTVNKVFDGDSATLSEQIIRPGELTQGLCAPWQNDYRECACYYWAASRPDYVNVVPDEKGLSTGDSWMAKKRTGSYIPDDRVNKRLLSYDDLFINWQGELNFIVEGKDALNS
;
A
#
# COMPACT_ATOMS: atom_id res chain seq x y z
N MET A 1 42.39 -42.23 24.45
CA MET A 1 42.53 -40.90 23.82
C MET A 1 41.89 -41.03 22.45
N MET A 2 40.58 -40.80 22.38
CA MET A 2 39.85 -40.77 21.10
C MET A 2 40.05 -39.38 20.49
N PRO A 3 40.22 -39.26 19.17
CA PRO A 3 40.32 -37.96 18.53
C PRO A 3 38.99 -37.23 18.67
N GLU A 4 39.07 -35.93 18.93
CA GLU A 4 37.92 -35.03 18.98
C GLU A 4 37.15 -35.10 17.66
N ALA A 5 35.83 -35.19 17.77
CA ALA A 5 34.95 -35.14 16.61
C ALA A 5 34.98 -33.71 16.04
N ASP A 6 35.49 -33.58 14.82
CA ASP A 6 35.29 -32.41 13.99
C ASP A 6 33.79 -32.13 13.89
N THR A 7 33.34 -31.04 14.51
CA THR A 7 32.01 -30.49 14.27
C THR A 7 31.96 -29.95 12.85
N VAL A 8 31.40 -30.74 11.93
CA VAL A 8 31.03 -30.26 10.59
C VAL A 8 30.05 -29.11 10.79
N ALA A 9 30.48 -27.90 10.44
CA ALA A 9 29.61 -26.74 10.33
C ALA A 9 28.44 -27.12 9.42
N GLY A 10 27.23 -27.10 9.97
CA GLY A 10 26.02 -27.51 9.26
C GLY A 10 25.83 -26.72 7.97
N ASP A 11 25.31 -27.40 6.95
CA ASP A 11 24.97 -26.84 5.64
C ASP A 11 24.18 -25.53 5.79
N ASP A 12 24.85 -24.39 5.63
CA ASP A 12 24.15 -23.13 5.44
C ASP A 12 23.24 -23.27 4.21
N PRO A 13 21.96 -22.89 4.32
CA PRO A 13 21.02 -23.02 3.21
C PRO A 13 21.55 -22.25 2.00
N LEU A 14 21.55 -22.90 0.83
CA LEU A 14 21.96 -22.27 -0.43
C LEU A 14 21.02 -21.10 -0.75
N VAL A 15 21.51 -19.86 -0.59
CA VAL A 15 20.79 -18.64 -0.95
C VAL A 15 21.26 -18.18 -2.34
N PRO A 16 20.35 -18.01 -3.32
CA PRO A 16 20.74 -17.51 -4.64
C PRO A 16 21.17 -16.04 -4.52
N SER A 17 22.35 -15.69 -5.05
CA SER A 17 22.82 -14.29 -5.11
C SER A 17 22.06 -13.43 -6.12
N ASN A 18 21.31 -14.05 -7.04
CA ASN A 18 20.50 -13.33 -8.03
C ASN A 18 19.17 -12.86 -7.41
N LEU A 19 18.96 -11.53 -7.37
CA LEU A 19 17.74 -10.90 -6.86
C LEU A 19 16.45 -11.43 -7.52
N THR A 20 16.45 -11.69 -8.83
CA THR A 20 15.29 -12.26 -9.54
C THR A 20 14.95 -13.64 -8.99
N ALA A 21 15.95 -14.46 -8.69
CA ALA A 21 15.74 -15.78 -8.11
C ALA A 21 15.24 -15.68 -6.65
N GLN A 22 15.73 -14.69 -5.88
CA GLN A 22 15.23 -14.42 -4.53
C GLN A 22 13.77 -13.95 -4.55
N LEU A 23 13.40 -13.02 -5.44
CA LEU A 23 12.03 -12.49 -5.58
C LEU A 23 11.03 -13.54 -6.09
N HIS A 24 11.49 -14.52 -6.87
CA HIS A 24 10.65 -15.62 -7.37
C HIS A 24 10.69 -16.87 -6.48
N TYR A 25 11.50 -16.86 -5.43
CA TYR A 25 11.54 -17.97 -4.50
C TYR A 25 10.20 -18.08 -3.77
N ARG A 26 9.55 -19.23 -3.94
CA ARG A 26 8.37 -19.61 -3.17
C ARG A 26 8.76 -20.71 -2.21
N GLY A 27 8.65 -20.43 -0.91
CA GLY A 27 8.84 -21.43 0.13
C GLY A 27 7.95 -22.66 -0.12
N LYS A 28 8.50 -23.85 0.08
CA LYS A 28 7.76 -25.11 -0.08
C LYS A 28 6.53 -25.11 0.85
N GLY A 29 5.37 -25.46 0.31
CA GLY A 29 4.10 -25.50 1.07
C GLY A 29 3.28 -24.21 1.02
N ASN A 30 3.85 -23.10 0.54
CA ASN A 30 3.11 -21.84 0.40
C ASN A 30 2.34 -21.78 -0.92
N PRO A 31 1.08 -21.29 -0.96
CA PRO A 31 0.35 -21.09 -2.21
C PRO A 31 0.97 -19.95 -3.03
N MET A 32 0.64 -19.85 -4.32
CA MET A 32 1.21 -18.77 -5.17
C MET A 32 0.83 -17.37 -4.69
N SER A 33 -0.34 -17.24 -4.06
CA SER A 33 -0.93 -15.98 -3.58
C SER A 33 -0.21 -15.31 -2.41
N VAL A 34 0.81 -15.94 -1.80
CA VAL A 34 1.61 -15.28 -0.75
C VAL A 34 2.80 -14.50 -1.29
N LEU A 35 3.05 -14.54 -2.61
CA LEU A 35 4.18 -13.82 -3.19
C LEU A 35 3.80 -12.35 -3.41
N PRO A 36 4.70 -11.38 -3.14
CA PRO A 36 4.43 -9.96 -3.40
C PRO A 36 3.95 -9.67 -4.83
N ARG A 37 4.41 -10.45 -5.82
CA ARG A 37 3.99 -10.36 -7.22
C ARG A 37 2.50 -10.69 -7.46
N THR A 38 1.84 -11.31 -6.49
CA THR A 38 0.42 -11.64 -6.55
C THR A 38 -0.46 -10.61 -5.86
N ALA A 39 0.15 -9.66 -5.15
CA ALA A 39 -0.57 -8.54 -4.58
C ALA A 39 -1.05 -7.61 -5.70
N ILE A 40 -2.35 -7.32 -5.69
CA ILE A 40 -2.91 -6.21 -6.48
C ILE A 40 -2.92 -5.00 -5.55
N SER A 41 -1.81 -4.26 -5.53
CA SER A 41 -1.69 -3.00 -4.79
C SER A 41 -1.96 -1.84 -5.74
N ASN A 42 -2.87 -0.94 -5.37
CA ASN A 42 -3.06 0.35 -6.04
C ASN A 42 -2.74 1.49 -5.04
N CYS A 43 -3.32 2.68 -5.20
CA CYS A 43 -3.17 3.78 -4.24
C CYS A 43 -3.68 3.43 -2.82
N PHE A 44 -4.48 2.38 -2.68
CA PHE A 44 -4.99 1.85 -1.43
C PHE A 44 -4.17 0.64 -1.00
N PRO A 45 -3.91 0.48 0.31
CA PRO A 45 -3.18 -0.68 0.82
C PRO A 45 -3.92 -1.97 0.47
N GLY A 46 -3.20 -3.08 0.37
CA GLY A 46 -3.82 -4.40 0.31
C GLY A 46 -4.40 -4.79 1.68
N LEU A 47 -5.08 -5.93 1.73
CA LEU A 47 -5.47 -6.55 3.01
C LEU A 47 -4.26 -7.17 3.73
N GLU A 48 -3.18 -7.40 3.00
CA GLU A 48 -2.01 -8.17 3.44
C GLU A 48 -0.92 -7.27 4.04
N PHE A 49 -0.72 -6.09 3.45
CA PHE A 49 0.25 -5.08 3.88
C PHE A 49 -0.02 -3.74 3.18
N ASP A 50 0.55 -2.68 3.74
CA ASP A 50 0.58 -1.33 3.20
C ASP A 50 2.00 -0.97 2.72
N PHE A 51 2.24 -1.11 1.42
CA PHE A 51 3.53 -0.79 0.81
C PHE A 51 3.89 0.69 0.83
N ARG A 52 2.93 1.59 1.08
CA ARG A 52 3.23 3.02 1.20
C ARG A 52 4.17 3.27 2.37
N ASN A 53 4.21 2.38 3.36
CA ASN A 53 5.16 2.47 4.47
C ASN A 53 6.64 2.47 4.03
N LEU A 54 6.98 1.97 2.84
CA LEU A 54 8.32 2.09 2.26
C LEU A 54 8.74 3.56 2.05
N TRP A 55 7.76 4.45 1.87
CA TRP A 55 7.99 5.88 1.66
C TRP A 55 8.33 6.64 2.95
N ARG A 56 7.86 6.17 4.10
CA ARG A 56 7.95 6.88 5.39
C ARG A 56 9.38 7.29 5.73
N ARG A 57 10.36 6.44 5.44
CA ARG A 57 11.78 6.69 5.66
C ARG A 57 12.58 6.65 4.37
N ALA A 58 11.99 7.10 3.27
CA ALA A 58 12.70 7.21 1.99
C ALA A 58 13.92 8.13 2.08
N PHE A 59 13.93 9.10 3.01
CA PHE A 59 15.01 10.06 3.20
C PHE A 59 15.64 9.91 4.59
N GLN A 60 16.97 9.97 4.66
CA GLN A 60 17.71 9.87 5.91
C GLN A 60 17.38 11.00 6.87
N GLY A 61 17.11 10.65 8.12
CA GLY A 61 16.92 11.58 9.23
C GLY A 61 15.55 12.24 9.31
N ILE A 62 14.58 11.84 8.48
CA ILE A 62 13.18 12.27 8.61
C ILE A 62 12.21 11.09 8.48
N VAL A 63 11.03 11.25 9.06
CA VAL A 63 9.90 10.33 8.92
C VAL A 63 8.70 11.09 8.36
N LEU A 64 8.20 10.62 7.22
CA LEU A 64 7.00 11.12 6.57
C LEU A 64 5.78 10.28 6.94
N ILE A 65 4.61 10.92 6.91
CA ILE A 65 3.34 10.22 6.74
C ILE A 65 3.23 9.77 5.29
N GLU A 66 3.02 8.47 5.10
CA GLU A 66 3.06 7.80 3.80
C GLU A 66 2.02 8.27 2.80
N ASN A 67 0.88 8.82 3.26
CA ASN A 67 -0.22 9.22 2.39
C ASN A 67 -0.26 10.71 2.05
N ASN A 68 0.59 11.55 2.65
CA ASN A 68 0.50 13.01 2.42
C ASN A 68 1.79 13.83 2.64
N ASN A 69 2.96 13.18 2.78
CA ASN A 69 4.27 13.83 2.88
C ASN A 69 4.46 14.80 4.06
N TYR A 70 3.63 14.69 5.09
CA TYR A 70 3.80 15.45 6.31
C TYR A 70 4.95 14.87 7.15
N VAL A 71 5.87 15.70 7.62
CA VAL A 71 7.00 15.27 8.45
C VAL A 71 6.51 15.12 9.90
N ILE A 72 6.51 13.90 10.41
CA ILE A 72 6.06 13.58 11.78
C ILE A 72 7.20 13.45 12.78
N ASP A 73 8.39 13.13 12.30
CA ASP A 73 9.56 12.91 13.15
C ASP A 73 10.83 13.18 12.35
N ALA A 74 11.90 13.54 13.05
CA ALA A 74 13.18 13.86 12.45
C ALA A 74 14.32 13.79 13.48
N ASP A 75 15.51 13.44 13.01
CA ASP A 75 16.74 13.55 13.81
C ASP A 75 17.02 15.02 14.17
N ASP A 76 17.82 15.26 15.21
CA ASP A 76 18.13 16.61 15.72
C ASP A 76 18.55 17.61 14.63
N ALA A 77 19.32 17.15 13.63
CA ALA A 77 19.77 17.99 12.50
C ALA A 77 18.61 18.50 11.62
N TYR A 78 17.49 17.77 11.59
CA TYR A 78 16.33 18.04 10.75
C TYR A 78 15.06 18.31 11.57
N ALA A 79 15.16 18.46 12.90
CA ALA A 79 14.02 18.74 13.79
C ALA A 79 13.19 19.97 13.37
N HIS A 80 13.81 20.93 12.69
CA HIS A 80 13.15 22.10 12.13
C HIS A 80 12.18 21.81 10.95
N LEU A 81 12.17 20.58 10.43
CA LEU A 81 11.26 20.13 9.37
C LEU A 81 10.00 19.47 9.92
N VAL A 82 9.93 19.15 11.21
CA VAL A 82 8.74 18.56 11.82
C VAL A 82 7.56 19.52 11.67
N ASP A 83 6.41 18.99 11.26
CA ASP A 83 5.18 19.70 10.89
C ASP A 83 5.22 20.48 9.56
N HIS A 84 6.29 20.34 8.79
CA HIS A 84 6.35 20.81 7.41
C HIS A 84 5.93 19.71 6.44
N ARG A 85 5.61 20.09 5.20
CA ARG A 85 5.25 19.14 4.14
C ARG A 85 6.31 19.12 3.06
N LEU A 86 6.75 17.92 2.66
CA LEU A 86 7.55 17.74 1.46
C LEU A 86 6.63 17.92 0.24
N VAL A 87 6.91 18.93 -0.58
CA VAL A 87 6.05 19.34 -1.69
C VAL A 87 6.67 19.06 -3.06
N ALA A 88 8.00 19.04 -3.16
CA ALA A 88 8.71 18.69 -4.37
C ALA A 88 10.07 18.02 -4.09
N ILE A 89 10.52 17.20 -5.04
CA ILE A 89 11.83 16.53 -5.02
C ILE A 89 12.48 16.73 -6.38
N ASP A 90 13.68 17.30 -6.43
CA ASP A 90 14.40 17.64 -7.66
C ASP A 90 13.52 18.38 -8.69
N GLY A 91 12.72 19.33 -8.21
CA GLY A 91 11.80 20.12 -9.04
C GLY A 91 10.54 19.38 -9.50
N LYS A 92 10.33 18.13 -9.10
CA LYS A 92 9.10 17.36 -9.39
C LYS A 92 8.12 17.46 -8.23
N PRO A 93 6.83 17.76 -8.49
CA PRO A 93 5.84 17.84 -7.43
C PRO A 93 5.56 16.47 -6.84
N THR A 94 5.18 16.45 -5.57
CA THR A 94 4.72 15.23 -4.88
C THR A 94 3.20 15.25 -4.65
N MET A 95 2.55 16.40 -4.83
CA MET A 95 1.11 16.59 -4.64
C MET A 95 0.51 17.34 -5.85
N VAL A 96 -0.77 17.11 -6.12
CA VAL A 96 -1.50 17.70 -7.25
C VAL A 96 -2.85 18.27 -6.81
N ALA A 97 -3.25 19.36 -7.46
CA ALA A 97 -4.62 19.84 -7.37
C ALA A 97 -5.54 18.80 -8.01
N THR A 98 -6.63 18.46 -7.32
CA THR A 98 -7.57 17.45 -7.77
C THR A 98 -8.89 18.10 -8.15
N SER A 99 -9.39 17.77 -9.33
CA SER A 99 -10.68 18.23 -9.83
C SER A 99 -11.44 17.10 -10.50
N GLY A 100 -12.76 17.13 -10.42
CA GLY A 100 -13.62 16.16 -11.08
C GLY A 100 -15.09 16.41 -10.78
N PRO A 101 -15.98 15.62 -11.40
CA PRO A 101 -17.40 15.65 -11.07
C PRO A 101 -17.65 15.05 -9.69
N VAL A 102 -18.46 15.72 -8.86
CA VAL A 102 -18.88 15.21 -7.54
C VAL A 102 -20.04 14.22 -7.66
N PHE A 103 -20.81 14.32 -8.76
CA PHE A 103 -21.91 13.43 -9.10
C PHE A 103 -21.81 12.99 -10.57
N PRO A 104 -22.38 11.84 -10.96
CA PRO A 104 -22.48 11.44 -12.36
C PRO A 104 -23.04 12.59 -13.23
N ASP A 105 -22.44 12.79 -14.40
CA ASP A 105 -22.79 13.84 -15.36
C ASP A 105 -22.63 15.30 -14.86
N GLY A 106 -21.99 15.51 -13.72
CA GLY A 106 -21.69 16.84 -13.19
C GLY A 106 -20.50 17.55 -13.84
N ASP A 107 -20.37 18.84 -13.59
CA ASP A 107 -19.21 19.64 -14.00
C ASP A 107 -17.94 19.24 -13.23
N SER A 108 -16.78 19.39 -13.86
CA SER A 108 -15.48 19.23 -13.19
C SER A 108 -15.19 20.42 -12.29
N VAL A 109 -15.12 20.18 -10.98
CA VAL A 109 -14.83 21.21 -9.96
C VAL A 109 -13.66 20.77 -9.07
N PRO A 110 -12.95 21.70 -8.41
CA PRO A 110 -11.96 21.33 -7.40
C PRO A 110 -12.58 20.45 -6.30
N LEU A 111 -11.98 19.29 -6.02
CA LEU A 111 -12.49 18.32 -5.05
C LEU A 111 -12.07 18.70 -3.63
N ARG A 112 -12.72 19.72 -3.07
CA ARG A 112 -12.46 20.23 -1.72
C ARG A 112 -13.39 19.62 -0.68
N THR A 113 -12.88 19.44 0.53
CA THR A 113 -13.68 19.07 1.72
C THR A 113 -13.28 19.94 2.90
N GLU A 114 -14.01 19.90 4.02
CA GLU A 114 -13.60 20.60 5.25
C GLU A 114 -12.22 20.13 5.74
N ALA A 115 -11.91 18.84 5.58
CA ALA A 115 -10.61 18.26 5.93
C ALA A 115 -9.49 18.58 4.91
N ASN A 116 -9.85 18.77 3.64
CA ASN A 116 -8.94 19.11 2.55
C ASN A 116 -9.42 20.38 1.82
N PRO A 117 -9.28 21.56 2.45
CA PRO A 117 -9.81 22.82 1.89
C PRO A 117 -9.09 23.24 0.61
N ASN A 118 -7.87 22.76 0.40
CA ASN A 118 -7.08 23.09 -0.79
C ASN A 118 -7.45 22.22 -2.00
N GLY A 119 -8.14 21.08 -1.78
CA GLY A 119 -8.50 20.14 -2.83
C GLY A 119 -7.26 19.49 -3.46
N VAL A 120 -6.28 19.19 -2.61
CA VAL A 120 -4.97 18.69 -3.02
C VAL A 120 -4.87 17.23 -2.63
N SER A 121 -4.48 16.38 -3.58
CA SER A 121 -4.22 14.98 -3.30
C SER A 121 -2.74 14.70 -3.45
N PHE A 122 -2.24 13.79 -2.64
CA PHE A 122 -0.94 13.19 -2.88
C PHE A 122 -0.96 12.49 -4.23
N MET A 123 0.06 12.75 -5.06
CA MET A 123 0.22 11.99 -6.30
C MET A 123 0.44 10.53 -5.95
N GLU A 124 -0.01 9.63 -6.84
CA GLU A 124 0.19 8.20 -6.63
C GLU A 124 1.65 7.92 -6.26
N TRP A 125 1.82 7.24 -5.12
CA TRP A 125 3.10 7.12 -4.41
C TRP A 125 4.16 6.41 -5.27
N SER A 126 3.76 5.45 -6.10
CA SER A 126 4.68 4.75 -7.00
C SER A 126 5.32 5.69 -8.03
N ASN A 127 4.63 6.75 -8.47
CA ASN A 127 5.24 7.76 -9.37
C ASN A 127 6.38 8.53 -8.68
N SER A 128 6.19 8.93 -7.42
CA SER A 128 7.25 9.57 -6.62
C SER A 128 8.38 8.58 -6.38
N MET A 129 8.03 7.34 -6.05
CA MET A 129 8.97 6.28 -5.74
C MET A 129 9.82 5.87 -6.95
N VAL A 130 9.27 5.79 -8.17
CA VAL A 130 10.04 5.51 -9.40
C VAL A 130 11.18 6.51 -9.60
N ASN A 131 10.98 7.78 -9.23
CA ASN A 131 12.02 8.81 -9.37
C ASN A 131 13.05 8.76 -8.24
N VAL A 132 12.61 8.46 -7.01
CA VAL A 132 13.45 8.49 -5.81
C VAL A 132 14.25 7.19 -5.64
N LEU A 133 13.66 6.03 -5.91
CA LEU A 133 14.33 4.72 -5.75
C LEU A 133 15.55 4.55 -6.64
N GLN A 134 15.61 5.22 -7.79
CA GLN A 134 16.79 5.15 -8.65
C GLN A 134 17.98 5.93 -8.07
N LYS A 135 17.74 6.71 -7.01
CA LYS A 135 18.71 7.59 -6.36
C LYS A 135 19.11 7.13 -4.97
N GLN A 136 18.86 5.86 -4.63
CA GLN A 136 19.28 5.26 -3.35
C GLN A 136 20.77 5.53 -3.05
N GLY A 137 21.05 6.07 -1.87
CA GLY A 137 22.39 6.48 -1.43
C GLY A 137 22.88 7.81 -2.01
N GLN A 138 22.13 8.45 -2.91
CA GLN A 138 22.45 9.78 -3.46
C GLN A 138 21.69 10.87 -2.71
N GLN A 139 22.20 12.10 -2.79
CA GLN A 139 21.52 13.29 -2.30
C GLN A 139 20.56 13.84 -3.36
N VAL A 140 19.40 14.32 -2.90
CA VAL A 140 18.39 14.97 -3.74
C VAL A 140 17.94 16.27 -3.09
N ASP A 141 17.49 17.20 -3.92
CA ASP A 141 16.90 18.46 -3.47
C ASP A 141 15.46 18.23 -3.01
N CYS A 142 15.22 18.30 -1.70
CA CYS A 142 13.89 18.21 -1.12
C CYS A 142 13.38 19.61 -0.77
N TYR A 143 12.17 19.94 -1.25
CA TYR A 143 11.52 21.22 -1.00
C TYR A 143 10.36 21.03 -0.04
N PHE A 144 10.41 21.74 1.08
CA PHE A 144 9.37 21.72 2.11
C PHE A 144 8.64 23.05 2.15
N THR A 145 7.42 23.08 2.70
CA THR A 145 6.73 24.35 2.99
C THR A 145 7.59 25.26 3.88
N ALA A 146 7.62 26.57 3.62
CA ALA A 146 8.35 27.53 4.45
C ALA A 146 7.82 27.58 5.89
N GLU A 147 6.50 27.51 6.03
CA GLU A 147 5.78 27.44 7.30
C GLU A 147 5.23 26.03 7.55
N LYS A 148 4.91 25.74 8.81
CA LYS A 148 4.22 24.49 9.18
C LYS A 148 2.87 24.41 8.48
N SER A 149 2.49 23.22 8.01
CA SER A 149 1.24 23.05 7.26
C SER A 149 0.53 21.76 7.62
N THR A 150 -0.58 21.88 8.35
CA THR A 150 -1.48 20.75 8.65
C THR A 150 -2.28 20.31 7.43
N HIS A 151 -2.41 21.14 6.39
CA HIS A 151 -3.16 20.84 5.17
C HIS A 151 -2.24 20.56 3.99
N GLU A 152 -2.67 19.67 3.09
CA GLU A 152 -2.02 19.37 1.82
C GLU A 152 -1.91 20.64 0.96
N VAL A 153 -0.77 20.83 0.28
CA VAL A 153 -0.51 22.02 -0.54
C VAL A 153 0.12 21.63 -1.88
N VAL A 154 -0.16 22.42 -2.91
CA VAL A 154 0.49 22.27 -4.21
C VAL A 154 1.71 23.19 -4.26
N ALA A 155 2.83 22.65 -4.76
CA ALA A 155 4.02 23.44 -5.03
C ALA A 155 3.80 24.33 -6.27
N ASP A 156 4.17 25.60 -6.16
CA ASP A 156 4.43 26.47 -7.29
C ASP A 156 5.86 26.17 -7.78
N LEU A 157 5.96 25.31 -8.79
CA LEU A 157 7.24 24.79 -9.27
C LEU A 157 8.15 25.89 -9.83
N GLU A 158 7.59 27.00 -10.30
CA GLU A 158 8.33 28.14 -10.84
C GLU A 158 8.98 28.97 -9.72
N LYS A 159 8.55 28.78 -8.46
CA LYS A 159 9.00 29.53 -7.28
C LYS A 159 9.68 28.65 -6.24
N LEU A 160 10.17 27.47 -6.60
CA LEU A 160 10.81 26.56 -5.64
C LEU A 160 12.03 27.16 -4.93
N ASP A 161 12.71 28.11 -5.57
CA ASP A 161 13.85 28.81 -5.00
C ASP A 161 13.44 30.04 -4.14
N ASP A 162 12.15 30.32 -3.98
CA ASP A 162 11.65 31.40 -3.10
C ASP A 162 11.65 30.95 -1.64
N PRO A 163 12.56 31.47 -0.78
CA PRO A 163 12.64 31.07 0.61
C PRO A 163 11.44 31.50 1.46
N ALA A 164 10.61 32.43 0.98
CA ALA A 164 9.36 32.80 1.64
C ALA A 164 8.27 31.73 1.44
N LEU A 165 8.40 30.89 0.40
CA LEU A 165 7.45 29.83 0.10
C LEU A 165 7.97 28.45 0.50
N TYR A 166 9.27 28.19 0.32
CA TYR A 166 9.85 26.87 0.49
C TYR A 166 11.18 26.84 1.26
N LYS A 167 11.42 25.75 1.99
CA LYS A 167 12.73 25.37 2.53
C LYS A 167 13.34 24.31 1.63
N LYS A 168 14.50 24.61 1.04
CA LYS A 168 15.29 23.64 0.29
C LYS A 168 16.28 22.94 1.21
N VAL A 169 16.23 21.62 1.29
CA VAL A 169 17.14 20.78 2.09
C VAL A 169 17.64 19.63 1.23
N MET A 170 18.94 19.40 1.20
CA MET A 170 19.49 18.21 0.55
C MET A 170 19.42 17.01 1.49
N LEU A 171 18.75 15.95 1.07
CA LEU A 171 18.61 14.72 1.86
C LEU A 171 19.13 13.53 1.08
N THR A 172 19.76 12.60 1.78
CA THR A 172 20.19 11.31 1.22
C THR A 172 19.02 10.36 1.15
N VAL A 173 18.81 9.72 0.01
CA VAL A 173 17.79 8.67 -0.15
C VAL A 173 18.26 7.38 0.51
N ASN A 174 17.46 6.79 1.40
CA ASN A 174 17.77 5.51 2.03
C ASN A 174 17.77 4.36 1.03
N LYS A 175 18.54 3.32 1.32
CA LYS A 175 18.52 2.07 0.55
C LYS A 175 17.31 1.24 0.96
N VAL A 176 16.57 0.75 -0.02
CA VAL A 176 15.40 -0.10 0.18
C VAL A 176 15.78 -1.53 0.54
N PHE A 177 16.85 -2.03 -0.07
CA PHE A 177 17.30 -3.40 0.13
C PHE A 177 18.53 -3.47 1.03
N ASP A 178 18.63 -4.56 1.79
CA ASP A 178 19.81 -4.87 2.58
C ASP A 178 20.89 -5.54 1.73
N GLY A 179 22.00 -4.83 1.51
CA GLY A 179 23.11 -5.28 0.68
C GLY A 179 22.68 -5.70 -0.73
N ASP A 180 23.11 -6.90 -1.14
CA ASP A 180 22.77 -7.52 -2.43
C ASP A 180 21.59 -8.52 -2.31
N SER A 181 20.74 -8.37 -1.28
CA SER A 181 19.58 -9.24 -1.05
C SER A 181 18.26 -8.56 -1.42
N ALA A 182 17.19 -9.34 -1.57
CA ALA A 182 15.82 -8.86 -1.73
C ALA A 182 15.15 -8.53 -0.38
N THR A 183 15.89 -8.60 0.73
CA THR A 183 15.41 -8.25 2.07
C THR A 183 15.27 -6.74 2.17
N LEU A 184 14.14 -6.26 2.70
CA LEU A 184 13.95 -4.84 2.95
C LEU A 184 14.87 -4.37 4.09
N SER A 185 15.50 -3.21 3.92
CA SER A 185 16.39 -2.63 4.93
C SER A 185 15.61 -2.12 6.13
N GLU A 186 16.12 -2.36 7.34
CA GLU A 186 15.56 -1.78 8.57
C GLU A 186 15.64 -0.23 8.63
N GLN A 187 16.41 0.38 7.72
CA GLN A 187 16.46 1.83 7.55
C GLN A 187 15.13 2.39 7.01
N ILE A 188 14.44 1.61 6.17
CA ILE A 188 13.20 2.06 5.53
C ILE A 188 11.95 1.53 6.24
N ILE A 189 12.00 0.30 6.74
CA ILE A 189 10.84 -0.40 7.31
C ILE A 189 11.25 -1.15 8.57
N ARG A 190 10.51 -0.95 9.66
CA ARG A 190 10.72 -1.63 10.94
C ARG A 190 9.67 -2.72 11.14
N PRO A 191 9.92 -3.69 12.06
CA PRO A 191 8.94 -4.71 12.39
C PRO A 191 7.56 -4.12 12.71
N GLY A 192 6.52 -4.66 12.07
CA GLY A 192 5.12 -4.23 12.24
C GLY A 192 4.67 -3.09 11.34
N GLU A 193 5.57 -2.34 10.71
CA GLU A 193 5.19 -1.13 9.96
C GLU A 193 4.47 -1.42 8.63
N LEU A 194 4.67 -2.59 8.03
CA LEU A 194 3.92 -2.98 6.83
C LEU A 194 2.44 -3.23 7.12
N THR A 195 2.03 -3.41 8.38
CA THR A 195 0.62 -3.68 8.73
C THR A 195 0.04 -2.67 9.72
N GLN A 196 0.84 -1.73 10.24
CA GLN A 196 0.43 -0.78 11.28
C GLN A 196 -0.74 0.13 10.85
N GLY A 197 -0.85 0.42 9.55
CA GLY A 197 -1.89 1.29 8.99
C GLY A 197 -3.17 0.56 8.57
N LEU A 198 -3.19 -0.77 8.68
CA LEU A 198 -4.37 -1.58 8.34
C LEU A 198 -5.36 -1.60 9.52
N CYS A 199 -6.63 -1.85 9.24
CA CYS A 199 -7.62 -1.97 10.32
C CYS A 199 -7.30 -3.14 11.25
N ALA A 200 -7.47 -2.88 12.55
CA ALA A 200 -7.41 -3.88 13.60
C ALA A 200 -8.78 -3.95 14.30
N PRO A 201 -9.52 -5.06 14.19
CA PRO A 201 -9.17 -6.29 13.47
C PRO A 201 -9.39 -6.17 11.95
N TRP A 202 -8.66 -6.97 11.16
CA TRP A 202 -8.63 -6.90 9.69
C TRP A 202 -9.98 -7.16 9.02
N GLN A 203 -10.91 -7.85 9.69
CA GLN A 203 -12.24 -8.12 9.16
C GLN A 203 -13.06 -6.84 8.92
N ASN A 204 -12.70 -5.72 9.57
CA ASN A 204 -13.30 -4.43 9.27
C ASN A 204 -12.99 -4.01 7.83
N ASP A 205 -11.71 -3.95 7.44
CA ASP A 205 -11.31 -3.66 6.05
C ASP A 205 -11.91 -4.67 5.08
N TYR A 206 -11.89 -5.96 5.45
CA TYR A 206 -12.45 -7.02 4.63
C TYR A 206 -13.94 -6.84 4.35
N ARG A 207 -14.72 -6.36 5.32
CA ARG A 207 -16.15 -6.08 5.12
C ARG A 207 -16.40 -4.73 4.45
N GLU A 208 -15.59 -3.73 4.76
CA GLU A 208 -15.82 -2.33 4.40
C GLU A 208 -15.34 -1.92 3.03
N CYS A 209 -14.35 -2.60 2.47
CA CYS A 209 -13.90 -2.27 1.13
C CYS A 209 -14.93 -2.77 0.12
N ALA A 210 -15.94 -1.94 -0.15
CA ALA A 210 -17.02 -2.19 -1.11
C ALA A 210 -16.60 -1.93 -2.56
N CYS A 211 -15.32 -1.63 -2.79
CA CYS A 211 -14.78 -1.38 -4.11
C CYS A 211 -14.00 -2.61 -4.58
N TYR A 212 -14.04 -2.85 -5.90
CA TYR A 212 -13.38 -3.93 -6.66
C TYR A 212 -11.83 -3.91 -6.58
N TYR A 213 -11.25 -3.24 -5.58
CA TYR A 213 -9.82 -2.96 -5.49
C TYR A 213 -8.97 -4.21 -5.26
N TRP A 214 -9.55 -5.27 -4.70
CA TRP A 214 -8.80 -6.47 -4.31
C TRP A 214 -9.37 -7.75 -4.90
N ALA A 215 -9.90 -7.72 -6.12
CA ALA A 215 -10.61 -8.87 -6.71
C ALA A 215 -9.85 -10.21 -6.68
N ALA A 216 -8.51 -10.19 -6.63
CA ALA A 216 -7.69 -11.41 -6.50
C ALA A 216 -7.62 -11.98 -5.07
N SER A 217 -7.74 -11.14 -4.03
CA SER A 217 -7.64 -11.54 -2.62
C SER A 217 -9.00 -11.54 -1.89
N ARG A 218 -9.94 -10.74 -2.39
CA ARG A 218 -11.32 -10.59 -1.95
C ARG A 218 -12.18 -10.33 -3.19
N PRO A 219 -12.62 -11.37 -3.91
CA PRO A 219 -13.49 -11.18 -5.07
C PRO A 219 -14.82 -10.56 -4.64
N ASP A 220 -15.50 -9.88 -5.54
CA ASP A 220 -16.89 -9.47 -5.32
C ASP A 220 -17.87 -10.47 -5.95
N TYR A 221 -17.49 -11.05 -7.09
CA TYR A 221 -18.31 -11.89 -7.95
C TYR A 221 -17.63 -13.24 -8.18
N VAL A 222 -18.26 -14.33 -7.73
CA VAL A 222 -17.72 -15.70 -7.79
C VAL A 222 -18.72 -16.67 -8.42
N ASN A 223 -18.28 -17.89 -8.72
CA ASN A 223 -19.11 -18.94 -9.35
C ASN A 223 -19.72 -18.48 -10.69
N VAL A 224 -18.92 -17.76 -11.47
CA VAL A 224 -19.41 -17.09 -12.68
C VAL A 224 -19.71 -18.11 -13.78
N VAL A 225 -20.92 -18.05 -14.32
CA VAL A 225 -21.40 -18.83 -15.46
C VAL A 225 -21.79 -17.86 -16.56
N PRO A 226 -21.06 -17.83 -17.71
CA PRO A 226 -21.46 -17.02 -18.85
C PRO A 226 -22.69 -17.61 -19.54
N ASP A 227 -23.54 -16.76 -20.11
CA ASP A 227 -24.66 -17.16 -20.95
C ASP A 227 -24.35 -16.99 -22.45
N GLU A 228 -25.23 -17.52 -23.30
CA GLU A 228 -25.09 -17.49 -24.76
C GLU A 228 -25.12 -16.07 -25.35
N LYS A 229 -25.56 -15.07 -24.58
CA LYS A 229 -25.66 -13.65 -24.99
C LYS A 229 -24.45 -12.84 -24.53
N GLY A 230 -23.47 -13.47 -23.88
CA GLY A 230 -22.29 -12.81 -23.33
C GLY A 230 -22.54 -12.07 -22.01
N LEU A 231 -23.68 -12.31 -21.36
CA LEU A 231 -23.90 -11.93 -19.96
C LEU A 231 -23.36 -13.04 -19.05
N SER A 232 -23.41 -12.83 -17.74
CA SER A 232 -23.06 -13.87 -16.78
C SER A 232 -23.95 -13.82 -15.55
N THR A 233 -24.09 -14.98 -14.91
CA THR A 233 -24.69 -15.14 -13.58
C THR A 233 -23.65 -15.68 -12.61
N GLY A 234 -23.81 -15.40 -11.32
CA GLY A 234 -22.89 -15.84 -10.29
C GLY A 234 -23.32 -15.28 -8.94
N ASP A 235 -22.48 -15.47 -7.93
CA ASP A 235 -22.80 -15.12 -6.55
C ASP A 235 -22.01 -13.91 -6.08
N SER A 236 -22.61 -13.17 -5.16
CA SER A 236 -21.83 -12.22 -4.35
C SER A 236 -20.94 -13.01 -3.41
N TRP A 237 -19.65 -12.66 -3.35
CA TRP A 237 -18.69 -13.25 -2.43
C TRP A 237 -19.15 -13.19 -0.98
N MET A 238 -19.72 -12.05 -0.60
CA MET A 238 -20.22 -11.81 0.75
C MET A 238 -21.56 -12.50 1.04
N ALA A 239 -22.17 -13.23 0.10
CA ALA A 239 -23.41 -13.94 0.37
C ALA A 239 -23.20 -15.11 1.34
N LYS A 240 -24.08 -15.24 2.34
CA LYS A 240 -24.09 -16.39 3.25
C LYS A 240 -24.49 -17.70 2.58
N LYS A 241 -25.17 -17.62 1.44
CA LYS A 241 -25.64 -18.75 0.65
C LYS A 241 -25.42 -18.48 -0.83
N ARG A 242 -24.90 -19.47 -1.55
CA ARG A 242 -24.77 -19.44 -3.00
C ARG A 242 -26.11 -19.81 -3.65
N THR A 243 -26.60 -18.95 -4.53
CA THR A 243 -27.88 -19.14 -5.23
C THR A 243 -27.73 -19.03 -6.75
N GLY A 244 -26.53 -18.75 -7.26
CA GLY A 244 -26.28 -18.44 -8.67
C GLY A 244 -26.87 -17.10 -9.09
N SER A 245 -27.18 -16.21 -8.13
CA SER A 245 -27.77 -14.90 -8.39
C SER A 245 -27.09 -13.86 -7.53
N TYR A 246 -26.55 -12.82 -8.17
CA TYR A 246 -25.79 -11.81 -7.47
C TYR A 246 -26.69 -10.97 -6.57
N ILE A 247 -26.26 -10.77 -5.33
CA ILE A 247 -26.94 -9.93 -4.35
C ILE A 247 -26.10 -8.65 -4.21
N PRO A 248 -26.61 -7.48 -4.64
CA PRO A 248 -25.93 -6.21 -4.42
C PRO A 248 -25.73 -5.97 -2.92
N ASP A 249 -24.53 -5.52 -2.55
CA ASP A 249 -24.17 -5.21 -1.17
C ASP A 249 -24.59 -3.78 -0.81
N ASP A 250 -25.75 -3.67 -0.17
CA ASP A 250 -26.32 -2.43 0.37
C ASP A 250 -25.94 -2.20 1.85
N ARG A 251 -25.03 -3.02 2.41
CA ARG A 251 -24.62 -3.03 3.82
C ARG A 251 -25.70 -3.39 4.84
N VAL A 252 -26.95 -3.62 4.43
CA VAL A 252 -28.09 -3.89 5.35
C VAL A 252 -28.78 -5.22 5.08
N ASN A 253 -28.57 -5.80 3.90
CA ASN A 253 -29.15 -7.07 3.49
C ASN A 253 -28.56 -8.23 4.30
N LYS A 254 -29.38 -8.80 5.19
CA LYS A 254 -29.01 -9.88 6.12
C LYS A 254 -28.61 -11.20 5.46
N ARG A 255 -28.78 -11.33 4.14
CA ARG A 255 -28.27 -12.47 3.35
C ARG A 255 -26.77 -12.37 3.09
N LEU A 256 -26.17 -11.21 3.34
CA LEU A 256 -24.73 -10.99 3.23
C LEU A 256 -24.08 -11.08 4.61
N LEU A 257 -22.81 -11.48 4.63
CA LEU A 257 -21.96 -11.52 5.82
C LEU A 257 -21.86 -10.13 6.45
N SER A 258 -22.04 -10.07 7.76
CA SER A 258 -21.85 -8.89 8.60
C SER A 258 -20.44 -8.89 9.23
N TYR A 259 -20.11 -7.81 9.93
CA TYR A 259 -18.92 -7.77 10.78
C TYR A 259 -18.98 -8.85 11.86
N ASP A 260 -20.13 -9.02 12.51
CA ASP A 260 -20.30 -10.03 13.58
C ASP A 260 -20.04 -11.45 13.06
N ASP A 261 -20.54 -11.78 11.86
CA ASP A 261 -20.31 -13.09 11.26
C ASP A 261 -18.79 -13.34 11.06
N LEU A 262 -18.07 -12.34 10.57
CA LEU A 262 -16.62 -12.44 10.33
C LEU A 262 -15.81 -12.40 11.63
N PHE A 263 -16.20 -11.60 12.62
CA PHE A 263 -15.52 -11.58 13.92
C PHE A 263 -15.68 -12.90 14.66
N ILE A 264 -16.86 -13.53 14.58
CA ILE A 264 -17.15 -14.77 15.27
C ILE A 264 -16.56 -15.98 14.52
N ASN A 265 -16.67 -16.02 13.18
CA ASN A 265 -16.41 -17.23 12.42
C ASN A 265 -15.81 -16.99 11.02
N TRP A 266 -14.90 -16.02 10.83
CA TRP A 266 -14.32 -15.78 9.50
C TRP A 266 -13.77 -17.06 8.81
N GLN A 267 -13.21 -18.01 9.56
CA GLN A 267 -12.68 -19.27 8.99
C GLN A 267 -13.76 -20.18 8.41
N GLY A 268 -14.98 -20.14 8.96
CA GLY A 268 -16.10 -20.90 8.44
C GLY A 268 -16.90 -20.14 7.39
N GLU A 269 -16.91 -18.81 7.44
CA GLU A 269 -17.65 -17.97 6.49
C GLU A 269 -16.87 -17.75 5.17
N LEU A 270 -15.54 -17.64 5.25
CA LEU A 270 -14.67 -17.39 4.09
C LEU A 270 -14.05 -18.69 3.58
N ASN A 271 -14.15 -18.91 2.27
CA ASN A 271 -13.73 -20.15 1.61
C ASN A 271 -12.61 -19.87 0.61
N PHE A 272 -11.80 -20.87 0.27
CA PHE A 272 -10.87 -20.72 -0.85
C PHE A 272 -11.60 -20.77 -2.18
N ILE A 273 -11.08 -20.05 -3.18
CA ILE A 273 -11.54 -20.17 -4.56
C ILE A 273 -10.64 -21.18 -5.26
N VAL A 274 -11.25 -22.24 -5.79
CA VAL A 274 -10.59 -23.27 -6.57
C VAL A 274 -11.25 -23.29 -7.94
N GLU A 275 -10.44 -23.09 -8.99
CA GLU A 275 -10.92 -23.07 -10.39
C GLU A 275 -12.09 -22.10 -10.64
N GLY A 276 -12.09 -20.95 -9.96
CA GLY A 276 -13.13 -19.92 -10.09
C GLY A 276 -14.41 -20.19 -9.27
N LYS A 277 -14.42 -21.23 -8.43
CA LYS A 277 -15.54 -21.58 -7.54
C LYS A 277 -15.13 -21.50 -6.08
N ASP A 278 -16.00 -20.96 -5.23
CA ASP A 278 -15.74 -21.00 -3.79
C ASP A 278 -15.99 -22.42 -3.25
N ALA A 279 -15.00 -22.97 -2.55
CA ALA A 279 -14.81 -24.42 -2.35
C ALA A 279 -15.79 -25.10 -1.37
N LEU A 280 -17.03 -24.63 -1.26
CA LEU A 280 -18.03 -25.20 -0.35
C LEU A 280 -18.43 -26.64 -0.68
N ASN A 281 -18.06 -27.18 -1.87
CA ASN A 281 -18.20 -28.60 -2.28
C ASN A 281 -17.23 -28.98 -3.43
N SER A 282 -15.91 -28.75 -3.30
CA SER A 282 -14.94 -29.25 -4.30
C SER A 282 -14.75 -30.76 -4.24
#